data_AF-A0A8T5U385-F1
#
_entry.id   AF-A0A8T5U385-F1
#
_cell.length_a   1.000
_cell.length_b   1.000
_cell.length_c   1.000
_cell.angle_alpha   90.00
_cell.angle_beta   90.00
_cell.angle_gamma   90.00
#
_symmetry.space_group_name_H-M   'P 1'
#
loop_
_entity.id
_entity.type
_entity.pdbx_description
1 polymer ?
#
loop_
_entity_poly.entity_id
_entity_poly.type
_entity_poly.pdbx_seq_one_letter_code
_entity_poly.pdbx_strand_id
1 'polypeptide(L)' 'MKYPRSINRYCPTCRSHKVHNVSMYKKGKERMLNHGRRRLERKKRGYGSFPK' A
#
# COMPACT_ATOMS: atom_id res chain seq x y z
N MET A 1 -17.58 -13.39 -3.27
CA MET A 1 -17.09 -14.50 -2.41
C MET A 1 -17.29 -14.08 -0.95
N LYS A 2 -17.91 -14.92 -0.11
CA LYS A 2 -18.08 -14.63 1.32
C LYS A 2 -16.80 -15.01 2.06
N TYR A 3 -16.23 -14.11 2.85
CA TYR A 3 -15.03 -14.36 3.66
C TYR A 3 -15.29 -13.91 5.10
N PRO A 4 -14.88 -14.69 6.11
CA PRO A 4 -15.14 -14.34 7.51
C PRO A 4 -14.33 -13.12 7.93
N ARG A 5 -14.90 -12.29 8.82
CA ARG A 5 -14.25 -11.08 9.34
C ARG A 5 -13.14 -11.42 10.35
N SER A 6 -13.24 -12.57 11.02
CA SER A 6 -12.28 -13.05 12.00
C SER A 6 -11.83 -14.48 11.66
N ILE A 7 -10.54 -14.76 11.79
CA ILE A 7 -9.95 -16.08 11.52
C ILE A 7 -8.94 -16.42 12.61
N ASN A 8 -8.94 -17.68 13.07
CA ASN A 8 -7.88 -18.18 13.94
C ASN A 8 -6.65 -18.60 13.09
N ARG A 9 -5.52 -17.91 13.24
CA ARG A 9 -4.28 -18.21 12.51
C ARG A 9 -3.05 -17.99 13.39
N TYR A 10 -1.93 -18.59 12.99
CA TYR A 10 -0.65 -18.42 13.66
C TYR A 10 -0.18 -16.97 13.61
N CYS A 11 0.15 -16.42 14.77
CA CYS A 11 0.75 -15.11 14.91
C CYS A 11 2.27 -15.26 15.12
N PRO A 12 3.13 -14.75 14.20
CA PRO A 12 4.58 -14.94 14.29
C PRO A 12 5.23 -14.19 15.47
N THR A 13 4.63 -13.09 15.93
CA THR A 13 5.14 -12.33 17.08
C THR A 13 4.78 -12.98 18.41
N CYS A 14 3.58 -13.54 18.54
CA CYS A 14 3.13 -14.22 19.75
C CYS A 14 3.50 -15.71 19.82
N ARG A 15 3.93 -16.31 18.70
CA ARG A 15 4.24 -17.74 18.55
C ARG A 15 3.08 -18.68 18.92
N SER A 16 1.85 -18.21 18.79
CA SER A 16 0.63 -18.98 19.10
C SER A 16 -0.47 -18.68 18.08
N HIS A 17 -1.48 -19.55 18.01
CA HIS A 17 -2.68 -19.32 17.20
C HIS A 17 -3.63 -18.37 17.92
N LYS A 18 -4.05 -17.29 17.25
CA LYS A 18 -4.93 -16.26 17.80
C LYS A 18 -5.96 -15.83 16.76
N VAL A 19 -7.03 -15.20 17.23
CA VAL A 19 -8.05 -14.60 16.36
C VAL A 19 -7.50 -13.32 15.74
N HIS A 20 -7.48 -13.27 14.40
CA HIS A 20 -7.08 -12.12 13.60
C HIS A 20 -8.29 -11.51 12.90
N ASN A 21 -8.35 -10.18 12.90
CA ASN A 21 -9.31 -9.43 12.11
C ASN A 21 -8.83 -9.29 10.67
N VAL A 22 -9.68 -9.67 9.73
CA VAL A 22 -9.38 -9.63 8.30
C VAL A 22 -9.90 -8.33 7.73
N SER A 23 -9.04 -7.59 7.05
CA SER A 23 -9.39 -6.39 6.29
C SER A 23 -8.99 -6.56 4.84
N MET A 24 -9.83 -6.08 3.93
CA MET A 24 -9.45 -5.96 2.52
C MET A 24 -8.39 -4.87 2.36
N TYR A 25 -7.34 -5.19 1.60
CA TYR A 25 -6.30 -4.22 1.26
C TYR A 25 -6.91 -3.04 0.50
N LYS A 26 -6.49 -1.83 0.88
CA LYS A 26 -6.77 -0.60 0.15
C LYS A 26 -5.44 0.09 -0.15
N LYS A 27 -5.25 0.52 -1.39
CA LYS A 27 -4.06 1.27 -1.78
C LYS A 27 -4.05 2.61 -1.03
N GLY A 28 -2.97 2.86 -0.28
CA GLY A 28 -2.74 4.14 0.39
C GLY A 28 -2.38 5.26 -0.60
N LYS A 29 -2.35 6.50 -0.09
CA LYS A 29 -1.84 7.66 -0.84
C LYS A 29 -0.39 7.44 -1.26
N GLU A 30 -0.05 7.82 -2.48
CA GLU A 30 1.33 7.73 -2.94
C GLU A 30 2.24 8.69 -2.14
N ARG A 31 3.44 8.21 -1.77
CA ARG A 31 4.42 9.01 -1.03
C ARG A 31 5.12 10.00 -1.96
N MET A 32 5.12 11.28 -1.59
CA MET A 32 5.70 12.36 -2.41
C MET A 32 7.23 12.24 -2.59
N LEU A 33 7.92 11.70 -1.59
CA LEU A 33 9.38 11.57 -1.59
C LEU A 33 9.89 10.35 -2.38
N ASN A 34 8.99 9.55 -2.95
CA ASN A 34 9.35 8.40 -3.78
C ASN A 34 10.23 8.83 -4.96
N HIS A 35 11.23 8.02 -5.30
CA HIS A 35 12.16 8.33 -6.38
C HIS A 35 11.44 8.55 -7.73
N GLY A 36 10.46 7.71 -8.05
CA GLY A 36 9.64 7.85 -9.26
C GLY A 36 8.85 9.16 -9.30
N ARG A 37 8.20 9.51 -8.19
CA ARG A 37 7.47 10.77 -8.05
C ARG A 37 8.39 11.98 -8.20
N ARG A 38 9.56 11.97 -7.54
CA ARG A 38 10.59 13.03 -7.68
C ARG A 38 11.09 13.18 -9.10
N ARG A 39 11.31 12.08 -9.82
CA ARG A 39 11.72 12.09 -11.23
C ARG A 39 10.64 12.70 -12.12
N LEU A 40 9.38 12.30 -11.94
CA LEU A 40 8.25 12.85 -12.69
C LEU A 40 8.08 14.35 -12.44
N GLU A 41 8.18 14.78 -11.19
CA GLU A 41 8.12 16.20 -10.83
C GLU A 41 9.28 17.00 -11.44
N ARG A 42 10.49 16.46 -11.52
CA ARG A 42 11.60 17.09 -12.23
C ARG A 42 11.33 17.20 -13.73
N LYS A 43 10.82 16.14 -14.36
CA LYS A 43 10.46 16.13 -15.80
C LYS A 43 9.32 17.11 -16.13
N LYS A 44 8.39 17.33 -15.20
CA LYS A 44 7.25 18.25 -15.37
C LYS A 44 7.61 19.73 -15.24
N ARG A 45 8.82 20.08 -14.79
CA ARG A 45 9.24 21.48 -14.65
C ARG A 45 9.52 22.09 -16.03
N GLY A 46 9.08 23.33 -16.22
CA GLY A 46 9.27 24.09 -17.45
C GLY A 46 8.04 24.04 -18.37
N TYR A 47 8.21 24.57 -19.58
CA TYR A 47 7.18 24.57 -20.61
C TYR A 47 7.32 23.31 -21.46
N GLY A 48 6.23 22.55 -21.61
CA GLY A 48 6.21 21.31 -22.36
C GLY A 48 4.92 20.53 -22.13
N SER A 49 4.61 19.60 -23.03
CA SER A 49 3.49 18.66 -22.86
C SER A 49 3.80 17.62 -21.77
N PHE A 50 2.81 16.79 -21.43
CA PHE A 50 2.96 15.79 -20.37
C PHE A 50 4.14 14.83 -20.65
N PRO A 51 5.17 14.80 -19.79
CA PRO A 51 6.32 13.93 -19.99
C PRO A 51 5.94 12.47 -19.72
N LYS A 52 6.15 11.59 -20.71
CA LYS A 52 6.07 10.13 -20.52
C LYS A 52 7.12 9.62 -19.52
#